data_AF-A0A7Y3CJS9-F1
#
_entry.id   AF-A0A7Y3CJS9-F1
#
_cell.length_a   1.000
_cell.length_b   1.000
_cell.length_c   1.000
_cell.angle_alpha   90.00
_cell.angle_beta   90.00
_cell.angle_gamma   90.00
#
_symmetry.space_group_name_H-M   'P 1'
#
loop_
_entity.id
_entity.type
_entity.pdbx_description
1 polymer ?
#
loop_
_entity_poly.entity_id
_entity_poly.type
_entity_poly.pdbx_seq_one_letter_code
_entity_poly.pdbx_strand_id
1 'polypeptide(L)'
;SLMAAQSIVYSKIIQKEESCEDAGTFLHLTDERDCIRMARTLTIRDCLHLYSLIRHEGTADARRIVSAYTNTKQSEKVPPQSFQKEVRNDETC
;
A
#
# COMPACT_ATOMS: atom_id res chain seq x y z
N SER A 1 -9.52 -2.81 18.10
CA SER A 1 -10.12 -1.84 17.16
C SER A 1 -9.30 -1.81 15.87
N LEU A 2 -9.87 -1.38 14.74
CA LEU A 2 -9.16 -1.31 13.44
C LEU A 2 -7.96 -0.37 13.48
N MET A 3 -8.15 0.83 14.04
CA MET A 3 -7.10 1.86 14.12
C MET A 3 -5.87 1.38 14.90
N ALA A 4 -6.07 0.62 15.98
CA ALA A 4 -4.96 0.03 16.73
C ALA A 4 -4.18 -1.00 15.89
N ALA A 5 -4.88 -1.88 15.17
CA ALA A 5 -4.25 -2.87 14.31
C ALA A 5 -3.47 -2.21 13.15
N GLN A 6 -4.04 -1.17 12.53
CA GLN A 6 -3.37 -0.38 11.50
C GLN A 6 -2.14 0.36 12.06
N SER A 7 -2.24 0.91 13.28
CA SER A 7 -1.13 1.59 13.96
C SER A 7 0.04 0.63 14.26
N ILE A 8 -0.25 -0.61 14.65
CA ILE A 8 0.78 -1.63 14.87
C ILE A 8 1.52 -1.96 13.57
N VAL A 9 0.78 -2.18 12.47
CA VAL A 9 1.40 -2.46 11.15
C VAL A 9 2.20 -1.25 10.68
N TYR A 10 1.65 -0.03 10.79
CA TYR A 10 2.35 1.21 10.48
C TYR A 10 3.68 1.33 11.24
N SER A 11 3.64 1.13 12.56
CA SER A 11 4.82 1.23 13.43
C SER A 11 5.91 0.21 13.06
N LYS A 12 5.52 -0.92 12.44
CA LYS A 12 6.44 -1.95 11.97
C LYS A 12 7.11 -1.61 10.64
N ILE A 13 6.43 -0.88 9.75
CA ILE A 13 6.91 -0.62 8.39
C ILE A 13 7.49 0.78 8.19
N ILE A 14 7.29 1.71 9.14
CA ILE A 14 7.93 3.03 9.08
C ILE A 14 9.41 2.92 9.44
N GLN A 15 10.26 3.49 8.59
CA GLN A 15 11.67 3.66 8.89
C GLN A 15 11.79 4.79 9.90
N LYS A 16 12.39 4.49 11.05
CA LYS A 16 12.85 5.51 11.98
C LYS A 16 14.31 5.72 11.68
N GLU A 17 14.62 6.66 10.80
CA GLU A 17 15.98 7.19 10.73
C GLU A 17 16.18 8.00 12.01
N GLU A 18 16.96 7.48 12.96
CA GLU A 18 17.52 8.31 14.02
C GLU A 18 18.49 9.28 13.33
N SER A 19 18.12 10.56 13.36
CA SER A 19 18.77 11.65 12.65
C SER A 19 20.28 11.67 12.87
N CYS A 20 21.06 11.13 11.94
CA CYS A 20 22.37 11.71 11.65
C CYS A 20 22.12 12.86 10.67
N GLU A 21 22.29 14.07 11.20
CA GLU A 21 22.07 15.34 10.52
C GLU A 21 22.66 15.35 9.10
N ASP A 22 21.80 15.32 8.09
CA ASP A 22 22.06 16.03 6.84
C ASP A 22 20.75 16.60 6.29
N ALA A 23 20.73 17.92 6.17
CA ALA A 23 19.55 18.75 5.99
C ALA A 23 19.03 18.74 4.53
N GLY A 24 18.81 17.55 3.97
CA GLY A 24 18.65 17.39 2.53
C GLY A 24 17.27 17.05 1.97
N THR A 25 16.38 16.33 2.68
CA THR A 25 15.44 15.49 1.91
C THR A 25 14.00 15.44 2.44
N PHE A 26 13.07 16.00 1.65
CA PHE A 26 11.62 15.72 1.69
C PHE A 26 11.25 14.24 1.49
N LEU A 27 12.25 13.36 1.32
CA LEU A 27 12.13 11.91 1.20
C LEU A 27 11.49 11.29 2.45
N HIS A 28 11.85 11.78 3.65
CA HIS A 28 11.31 11.27 4.92
C HIS A 28 9.78 11.46 5.03
N LEU A 29 9.29 12.62 4.59
CA LEU A 29 7.84 12.93 4.61
C LEU A 29 7.05 12.11 3.58
N THR A 30 7.70 11.77 2.45
CA THR A 30 7.08 10.93 1.43
C THR A 30 6.94 9.49 1.92
N ASP A 31 7.99 8.98 2.57
CA ASP A 31 8.00 7.63 3.15
C ASP A 31 6.94 7.45 4.25
N GLU A 32 6.81 8.43 5.14
CA GLU A 32 5.78 8.43 6.19
C GLU A 32 4.37 8.43 5.58
N ARG A 33 4.13 9.29 4.58
CA ARG A 33 2.85 9.38 3.89
C ARG A 33 2.46 8.06 3.22
N ASP A 34 3.40 7.40 2.55
CA ASP A 34 3.13 6.14 1.86
C ASP A 34 2.86 5.00 2.86
N CYS A 35 3.60 4.95 3.97
CA CYS A 35 3.33 4.02 5.06
C CYS A 35 1.92 4.23 5.66
N ILE A 36 1.50 5.47 5.87
CA ILE A 36 0.14 5.79 6.35
C ILE A 36 -0.91 5.34 5.34
N ARG A 37 -0.70 5.60 4.03
CA ARG A 37 -1.64 5.21 2.98
C ARG A 37 -1.80 3.69 2.93
N MET A 38 -0.70 2.94 2.96
CA MET A 38 -0.74 1.47 2.98
C MET A 38 -1.53 0.98 4.19
N ALA A 39 -1.17 1.42 5.40
CA ALA A 39 -1.81 0.96 6.64
C ALA A 39 -3.33 1.26 6.67
N ARG A 40 -3.76 2.43 6.16
CA ARG A 40 -5.18 2.81 6.12
C ARG A 40 -6.04 1.95 5.20
N THR A 41 -5.45 1.33 4.17
CA THR A 41 -6.19 0.44 3.26
C THR A 41 -6.45 -0.95 3.84
N LEU A 42 -5.80 -1.30 4.96
CA LEU A 42 -5.91 -2.61 5.57
C LEU A 42 -7.19 -2.75 6.38
N THR A 43 -7.89 -3.87 6.21
CA THR A 43 -8.93 -4.30 7.13
C THR A 43 -8.32 -4.97 8.37
N ILE A 44 -9.12 -5.22 9.40
CA ILE A 44 -8.62 -5.87 10.62
C ILE A 44 -8.09 -7.30 10.35
N ARG A 45 -8.71 -8.01 9.39
CA ARG A 45 -8.27 -9.35 8.97
C ARG A 45 -6.93 -9.27 8.24
N ASP A 46 -6.75 -8.26 7.40
CA ASP A 46 -5.49 -8.03 6.70
C ASP A 46 -4.38 -7.74 7.70
N CYS A 47 -4.64 -6.88 8.71
CA CYS A 47 -3.66 -6.59 9.75
C CYS A 47 -3.24 -7.84 10.54
N LEU A 48 -4.19 -8.71 10.91
CA LEU A 48 -3.89 -9.96 11.60
C LEU A 48 -3.02 -10.90 10.76
N HIS A 49 -3.38 -11.05 9.48
CA HIS A 49 -2.62 -11.87 8.55
C HIS A 49 -1.20 -11.31 8.35
N LEU A 50 -1.08 -10.03 8.00
CA LEU A 50 0.20 -9.38 7.76
C LEU A 50 1.08 -9.40 9.01
N TYR A 51 0.54 -9.12 10.19
CA TYR A 51 1.33 -9.11 11.43
C TYR A 51 1.95 -10.48 11.74
N SER A 52 1.25 -11.57 11.41
CA SER A 52 1.81 -12.92 11.57
C SER A 52 3.05 -13.17 10.69
N LEU A 53 3.11 -12.53 9.52
CA LEU A 53 4.21 -12.63 8.56
C LEU A 53 5.36 -11.68 8.91
N ILE A 54 5.05 -10.42 9.22
CA ILE A 54 6.07 -9.37 9.32
C ILE A 54 6.70 -9.27 10.71
N ARG A 55 6.12 -9.86 11.77
CA ARG A 55 6.59 -9.62 13.15
C ARG A 55 8.07 -9.94 13.38
N HIS A 56 8.60 -10.94 12.68
CA HIS A 56 10.00 -11.36 12.77
C HIS A 56 10.92 -10.69 11.73
N GLU A 57 10.35 -9.97 10.77
CA GLU A 57 11.10 -9.36 9.67
C GLU A 57 11.69 -8.01 10.07
N GLY A 58 12.76 -7.59 9.38
CA GLY A 58 13.26 -6.23 9.45
C GLY A 58 12.27 -5.22 8.83
N THR A 59 12.36 -3.94 9.20
CA THR A 59 11.45 -2.89 8.71
C THR A 59 11.36 -2.83 7.19
N ALA A 60 12.49 -2.95 6.49
CA ALA A 60 12.55 -2.90 5.03
C ALA A 60 11.80 -4.08 4.38
N ASP A 61 11.99 -5.30 4.89
CA ASP A 61 11.34 -6.50 4.35
C ASP A 61 9.85 -6.55 4.74
N ALA A 62 9.51 -6.15 5.96
CA ALA A 62 8.13 -5.94 6.38
C ALA A 62 7.40 -4.95 5.46
N ARG A 63 8.05 -3.84 5.09
CA ARG A 63 7.49 -2.86 4.16
C ARG A 63 7.27 -3.45 2.77
N ARG A 64 8.23 -4.20 2.23
CA ARG A 64 8.08 -4.88 0.93
C ARG A 64 6.88 -5.83 0.92
N ILE A 65 6.71 -6.62 1.98
CA ILE A 65 5.59 -7.57 2.12
C ILE A 65 4.25 -6.82 2.13
N VAL A 66 4.12 -5.76 2.93
CA VAL A 66 2.88 -4.97 3.02
C VAL A 66 2.60 -4.22 1.71
N SER A 67 3.62 -3.68 1.05
CA SER A 67 3.48 -3.03 -0.25
C SER A 67 2.97 -3.99 -1.32
N ALA A 68 3.58 -5.18 -1.42
CA ALA A 68 3.13 -6.22 -2.35
C ALA A 68 1.66 -6.61 -2.09
N TYR A 69 1.29 -6.80 -0.81
CA TYR A 69 -0.07 -7.15 -0.41
C TYR A 69 -1.11 -6.07 -0.77
N THR A 70 -0.76 -4.79 -0.60
CA THR A 70 -1.68 -3.68 -0.91
C THR A 70 -1.79 -3.41 -2.41
N ASN A 71 -0.75 -3.72 -3.19
CA ASN A 71 -0.78 -3.61 -4.65
C ASN A 71 -1.65 -4.69 -5.29
N THR A 72 -1.62 -5.93 -4.81
CA THR A 72 -2.51 -7.00 -5.31
C THR A 72 -3.98 -6.65 -5.07
N LYS A 73 -4.32 -6.11 -3.89
CA LYS A 73 -5.69 -5.62 -3.60
C LYS A 73 -6.13 -4.45 -4.46
N GLN A 74 -5.21 -3.59 -4.90
CA GLN A 74 -5.55 -2.49 -5.80
C GLN A 74 -5.82 -3.00 -7.21
N SER A 75 -5.09 -4.03 -7.67
CA SER A 75 -5.35 -4.67 -8.96
C SER A 75 -6.73 -5.35 -9.01
N GLU A 76 -7.19 -5.95 -7.91
CA GLU A 76 -8.53 -6.56 -7.81
C GLU A 76 -9.68 -5.52 -7.78
N LYS A 77 -9.37 -4.24 -7.49
CA LYS A 77 -10.35 -3.15 -7.45
C LYS A 77 -10.47 -2.38 -8.77
N VAL A 78 -9.63 -2.66 -9.76
CA VAL A 78 -9.79 -2.07 -11.11
C VAL A 78 -10.95 -2.81 -11.80
N PRO A 79 -12.10 -2.17 -12.08
CA PRO A 79 -13.10 -2.77 -12.94
C PRO A 79 -12.47 -2.98 -14.32
N PRO A 80 -12.78 -4.07 -15.06
CA PRO A 80 -12.29 -4.24 -16.42
C PRO A 80 -12.72 -3.00 -17.20
N GLN A 81 -11.75 -2.19 -17.62
CA GLN A 81 -11.99 -1.11 -18.57
C GLN A 81 -12.57 -1.76 -19.81
N SER A 82 -13.88 -1.60 -19.98
CA SER A 82 -14.61 -1.91 -21.19
C SER A 82 -13.93 -1.19 -22.35
N PHE A 83 -13.06 -1.91 -23.07
CA PHE A 83 -12.73 -1.58 -24.44
C PHE A 83 -14.06 -1.50 -25.20
N GLN A 84 -14.56 -0.28 -25.42
CA GLN A 84 -15.64 -0.06 -26.37
C GLN A 84 -15.10 -0.44 -27.75
N LYS A 85 -15.46 -1.65 -28.19
CA LYS A 85 -15.55 -1.96 -29.61
C LYS A 85 -16.69 -1.12 -30.16
N GLU A 86 -16.38 0.01 -30.75
CA GLU A 86 -17.29 0.69 -31.66
C GLU A 86 -17.15 0.01 -33.02
N VAL A 87 -17.99 -0.99 -33.26
CA VAL A 87 -18.24 -1.55 -34.60
C VAL A 87 -19.74 -1.66 -34.78
N ARG A 88 -20.32 -0.76 -35.57
CA ARG A 88 -21.52 -0.96 -36.42
C ARG A 88 -21.73 0.31 -37.26
N ASN A 89 -21.40 0.36 -38.54
CA ASN A 89 -21.99 -0.25 -39.75
C ASN A 89 -23.00 0.68 -40.46
N ASP A 90 -22.74 0.79 -41.77
CA ASP A 90 -23.64 0.78 -42.93
C ASP A 90 -24.45 2.03 -43.33
N GLU A 91 -24.16 2.42 -44.59
CA GLU A 91 -25.07 2.84 -45.68
C GLU A 91 -25.84 4.17 -45.49
N THR A 92 -25.84 5.13 -46.43
CA THR A 92 -26.43 5.05 -47.78
C THR A 92 -26.21 6.38 -48.54
N CYS A 93 -26.13 6.32 -49.88
CA CYS A 93 -26.01 7.38 -50.92
C CYS A 93 -24.63 7.98 -51.22
#